data_AF-A0ABD5VMF7-F1
#
_entry.id   AF-A0ABD5VMF7-F1
#
_cell.length_a   1.000
_cell.length_b   1.000
_cell.length_c   1.000
_cell.angle_alpha   90.00
_cell.angle_beta   90.00
_cell.angle_gamma   90.00
#
_symmetry.space_group_name_H-M   'P 1'
#
loop_
_entity.id
_entity.type
_entity.pdbx_description
1 polymer ?
#
loop_
_entity_poly.entity_id
_entity_poly.type
_entity_poly.pdbx_seq_one_letter_code
_entity_poly.pdbx_strand_id
1 'polypeptide(L)'
;MAIPGGLTAVVGTLLLAAAFYTVTVHVAARFVLGETPLARAVVVGVVLAVVQFLLQQYGPAATIAVTALADLLAIRMVYRLKFRSAAVVAAAHYAIAVVAGLAVLFWVGR
;
A
#
# COMPACT_ATOMS: atom_id res chain seq x y z
N MET A 1 -21.22 -14.63 8.11
CA MET A 1 -20.46 -13.63 8.87
C MET A 1 -20.85 -12.25 8.33
N ALA A 2 -21.69 -11.51 9.04
CA ALA A 2 -22.09 -10.17 8.61
C ALA A 2 -20.90 -9.21 8.81
N ILE A 3 -20.50 -8.47 7.77
CA ILE A 3 -19.51 -7.41 7.91
C ILE A 3 -20.15 -6.31 8.77
N PRO A 4 -19.61 -5.99 9.97
CA PRO A 4 -20.12 -4.88 10.75
C PRO A 4 -20.00 -3.59 9.91
N GLY A 5 -21.11 -2.92 9.60
CA GLY A 5 -21.13 -1.62 8.89
C GLY A 5 -21.61 -1.61 7.43
N GLY A 6 -21.96 -2.76 6.82
CA GLY A 6 -22.55 -2.82 5.47
C GLY A 6 -21.60 -2.45 4.33
N LEU A 7 -22.12 -2.37 3.09
CA LEU A 7 -21.32 -2.11 1.87
C LEU A 7 -20.53 -0.80 1.96
N THR A 8 -21.12 0.24 2.55
CA THR A 8 -20.48 1.55 2.72
C THR A 8 -19.20 1.47 3.55
N ALA A 9 -19.20 0.68 4.63
CA ALA A 9 -18.00 0.50 5.45
C ALA A 9 -16.87 -0.19 4.65
N VAL A 10 -17.19 -1.26 3.92
CA VAL A 10 -16.23 -1.98 3.08
C VAL A 10 -15.60 -1.05 2.03
N VAL A 11 -16.44 -0.34 1.28
CA VAL A 11 -16.00 0.58 0.23
C VAL A 11 -15.18 1.72 0.83
N GLY A 12 -15.63 2.30 1.94
CA GLY A 12 -14.91 3.36 2.64
C GLY A 12 -13.52 2.92 3.11
N THR A 13 -13.41 1.73 3.71
CA THR A 13 -12.13 1.16 4.13
C THR A 13 -11.20 0.92 2.95
N LEU A 14 -11.69 0.32 1.86
CA LEU A 14 -10.89 0.07 0.66
C LEU A 14 -10.42 1.36 0.00
N LEU A 15 -11.28 2.37 -0.13
CA LEU A 15 -10.93 3.66 -0.73
C LEU A 15 -9.90 4.41 0.12
N LEU A 16 -10.07 4.43 1.44
CA LEU A 16 -9.13 5.07 2.35
C LEU A 16 -7.76 4.38 2.31
N ALA A 17 -7.74 3.04 2.37
CA ALA A 17 -6.52 2.26 2.25
C ALA A 17 -5.85 2.48 0.88
N ALA A 18 -6.61 2.46 -0.21
CA ALA A 18 -6.08 2.70 -1.56
C ALA A 18 -5.49 4.10 -1.70
N ALA A 19 -6.15 5.13 -1.15
CA ALA A 19 -5.65 6.49 -1.14
C ALA A 19 -4.35 6.60 -0.34
N PHE A 20 -4.32 6.03 0.86
CA PHE A 20 -3.12 5.97 1.71
C PHE A 20 -1.94 5.33 0.95
N TYR A 21 -2.13 4.12 0.43
CA TYR A 21 -1.08 3.40 -0.28
C TYR A 21 -0.66 4.06 -1.58
N THR A 22 -1.60 4.69 -2.30
CA THR A 22 -1.29 5.47 -3.51
C THR A 22 -0.36 6.64 -3.18
N VAL A 23 -0.66 7.38 -2.12
CA VAL A 23 0.17 8.53 -1.72
C VAL A 23 1.57 8.05 -1.32
N THR A 24 1.66 7.04 -0.46
CA THR A 24 2.95 6.55 0.04
C THR A 24 3.81 5.96 -1.06
N VAL A 25 3.24 5.18 -1.99
CA VAL A 25 4.00 4.61 -3.11
C VAL A 25 4.37 5.65 -4.15
N HIS A 26 3.54 6.68 -4.37
CA HIS A 26 3.87 7.79 -5.28
C HIS A 26 5.08 8.57 -4.77
N VAL A 27 5.10 8.88 -3.47
CA VAL A 27 6.25 9.54 -2.82
C VAL A 27 7.50 8.65 -2.92
N ALA A 28 7.38 7.35 -2.63
CA ALA A 28 8.49 6.41 -2.72
C ALA A 28 9.05 6.30 -4.15
N ALA A 29 8.17 6.16 -5.14
CA ALA A 29 8.54 6.07 -6.54
C ALA A 29 9.22 7.36 -7.01
N ARG A 30 8.73 8.54 -6.60
CA ARG A 30 9.39 9.80 -6.92
C ARG A 30 10.74 9.97 -6.26
N PHE A 31 10.87 9.56 -5.00
CA PHE A 31 12.13 9.60 -4.28
C PHE A 31 13.21 8.74 -4.93
N VAL A 32 12.85 7.53 -5.40
CA VAL A 32 13.82 6.57 -5.95
C VAL A 32 14.03 6.72 -7.46
N LEU A 33 12.98 7.01 -8.22
CA LEU A 33 12.98 6.97 -9.69
C LEU A 33 12.90 8.35 -10.34
N GLY A 34 12.67 9.41 -9.57
CA GLY A 34 12.39 10.75 -10.08
C GLY A 34 10.96 10.89 -10.61
N GLU A 35 10.77 11.63 -11.69
CA GLU A 35 9.44 11.95 -12.20
C GLU A 35 8.67 10.69 -12.64
N THR A 36 7.58 10.39 -11.93
CA THR A 36 6.74 9.22 -12.20
C THR A 36 5.26 9.62 -12.27
N PRO A 37 4.47 8.97 -13.14
CA PRO A 37 3.06 9.28 -13.28
C PRO A 37 2.23 8.73 -12.11
N LEU A 38 1.37 9.58 -11.53
CA LEU A 38 0.47 9.21 -10.42
C LEU A 38 -0.41 8.00 -10.75
N ALA A 39 -0.82 7.83 -12.01
CA ALA A 39 -1.63 6.70 -12.46
C ALA A 39 -0.99 5.33 -12.14
N ARG A 40 0.35 5.23 -12.16
CA ARG A 40 1.05 3.99 -11.77
C ARG A 40 0.93 3.74 -10.27
N ALA A 41 1.07 4.78 -9.47
CA ALA A 41 0.94 4.68 -8.02
C ALA A 41 -0.49 4.28 -7.61
N VAL A 42 -1.52 4.80 -8.30
CA VAL A 42 -2.93 4.43 -8.07
C VAL A 42 -3.14 2.93 -8.25
N VAL A 43 -2.63 2.35 -9.34
CA VAL A 43 -2.76 0.91 -9.58
C VAL A 43 -2.12 0.09 -8.46
N VAL A 44 -0.90 0.45 -8.04
CA VAL A 44 -0.21 -0.25 -6.94
C VAL A 44 -0.97 -0.08 -5.62
N GLY A 45 -1.40 1.13 -5.29
CA GLY A 45 -2.13 1.42 -4.06
C GLY A 45 -3.46 0.66 -3.95
N VAL A 46 -4.22 0.57 -5.05
CA VAL A 46 -5.46 -0.22 -5.10
C VAL A 46 -5.17 -1.72 -4.93
N VAL A 47 -4.16 -2.25 -5.59
CA VAL A 47 -3.75 -3.66 -5.44
C VAL A 47 -3.43 -3.95 -3.97
N LEU A 48 -2.67 -3.09 -3.32
CA LEU A 48 -2.30 -3.24 -1.92
C LEU A 48 -3.50 -3.19 -0.97
N ALA A 49 -4.41 -2.23 -1.18
CA ALA A 49 -5.61 -2.11 -0.37
C ALA A 49 -6.47 -3.39 -0.43
N VAL A 50 -6.66 -3.94 -1.65
CA VAL A 50 -7.44 -5.17 -1.85
C VAL A 50 -6.74 -6.37 -1.21
N VAL A 51 -5.43 -6.53 -1.46
CA VAL A 51 -4.65 -7.65 -0.91
C VAL A 51 -4.67 -7.63 0.61
N GLN A 52 -4.40 -6.46 1.22
CA GLN A 52 -4.37 -6.34 2.67
C GLN A 52 -5.75 -6.61 3.28
N PHE A 53 -6.83 -6.07 2.68
CA PHE A 53 -8.20 -6.29 3.14
C PHE A 53 -8.58 -7.78 3.11
N LEU A 54 -8.29 -8.48 2.02
CA LEU A 54 -8.58 -9.91 1.88
C LEU A 54 -7.75 -10.77 2.85
N LEU A 55 -6.55 -10.32 3.18
CA LEU A 55 -5.63 -11.09 4.02
C LEU A 55 -5.89 -10.99 5.52
N GLN A 56 -6.70 -10.04 5.99
CA GLN A 56 -6.95 -9.81 7.42
C GLN A 56 -7.35 -11.07 8.21
N GLN A 57 -7.98 -12.04 7.54
CA GLN A 57 -8.41 -13.31 8.13
C GLN A 57 -7.28 -14.32 8.40
N TYR A 58 -6.07 -14.14 7.84
CA TYR A 58 -4.96 -15.10 7.93
C TYR A 58 -3.92 -14.75 9.00
N GLY A 59 -4.18 -13.72 9.81
CA GLY A 59 -3.30 -13.29 10.90
C GLY A 59 -2.10 -12.46 10.44
N PRO A 60 -1.36 -11.85 11.39
CA PRO A 60 -0.40 -10.78 11.08
C PRO A 60 0.80 -11.25 10.24
N ALA A 61 1.41 -12.38 10.56
CA ALA A 61 2.63 -12.85 9.89
C ALA A 61 2.38 -13.15 8.40
N ALA A 62 1.32 -13.90 8.10
CA ALA A 62 0.93 -14.21 6.72
C ALA A 62 0.51 -12.96 5.96
N THR A 63 -0.27 -12.07 6.60
CA THR A 63 -0.70 -10.80 6.01
C THR A 63 0.50 -9.94 5.60
N ILE A 64 1.46 -9.75 6.50
CA ILE A 64 2.66 -8.95 6.24
C ILE A 64 3.48 -9.56 5.10
N ALA A 65 3.76 -10.86 5.16
CA ALA A 65 4.61 -11.52 4.17
C ALA A 65 3.99 -11.46 2.75
N VAL A 66 2.71 -11.79 2.62
CA VAL A 66 2.04 -11.82 1.31
C VAL A 66 1.78 -10.40 0.79
N THR A 67 1.45 -9.43 1.65
CA THR A 67 1.26 -8.03 1.23
C THR A 67 2.58 -7.41 0.77
N ALA A 68 3.69 -7.68 1.47
CA ALA A 68 5.02 -7.20 1.07
C ALA A 68 5.44 -7.78 -0.30
N LEU A 69 5.16 -9.06 -0.53
CA LEU A 69 5.40 -9.69 -1.83
C LEU A 69 4.51 -9.08 -2.92
N ALA A 70 3.22 -8.86 -2.63
CA ALA A 70 2.30 -8.22 -3.56
C ALA A 70 2.76 -6.80 -3.94
N ASP A 71 3.26 -6.02 -2.98
CA ASP A 71 3.80 -4.67 -3.23
C ASP A 71 5.00 -4.72 -4.17
N LEU A 72 5.97 -5.58 -3.87
CA LEU A 72 7.15 -5.75 -4.69
C LEU A 72 6.79 -6.14 -6.13
N LEU A 73 5.87 -7.10 -6.30
CA LEU A 73 5.45 -7.57 -7.61
C LEU A 73 4.62 -6.51 -8.36
N ALA A 74 3.70 -5.83 -7.69
CA ALA A 74 2.90 -4.76 -8.26
C ALA A 74 3.79 -3.61 -8.75
N ILE A 75 4.72 -3.14 -7.91
CA ILE A 75 5.69 -2.10 -8.27
C ILE A 75 6.53 -2.56 -9.47
N ARG A 76 7.07 -3.79 -9.43
CA ARG A 76 7.89 -4.33 -10.51
C ARG A 76 7.12 -4.32 -11.84
N MET A 77 5.89 -4.81 -11.84
CA MET A 77 5.07 -4.95 -13.04
C MET A 77 4.59 -3.60 -13.58
N VAL A 78 4.05 -2.74 -12.70
CA VAL A 78 3.45 -1.45 -13.08
C VAL A 78 4.50 -0.43 -13.52
N TYR A 79 5.63 -0.37 -12.81
CA TYR A 79 6.74 0.53 -13.15
C TYR A 79 7.74 -0.10 -14.13
N ARG A 80 7.55 -1.37 -14.51
CA ARG A 80 8.40 -2.12 -15.45
C ARG A 80 9.88 -2.14 -15.03
N LEU A 81 10.12 -2.38 -13.75
CA LEU A 81 11.45 -2.30 -13.16
C LEU A 81 12.17 -3.66 -13.15
N LYS A 82 13.50 -3.62 -13.10
CA LYS A 82 14.29 -4.79 -12.67
C LYS A 82 14.02 -5.06 -11.19
N PHE A 83 14.15 -6.32 -10.77
CA PHE A 83 13.85 -6.74 -9.39
C PHE A 83 14.60 -5.91 -8.34
N ARG A 84 15.89 -5.62 -8.56
CA ARG A 84 16.69 -4.78 -7.65
C ARG A 84 16.08 -3.39 -7.46
N SER A 85 15.72 -2.70 -8.53
CA SER A 85 15.10 -1.36 -8.45
C SER A 85 13.71 -1.41 -7.83
N ALA A 86 12.90 -2.43 -8.17
CA ALA A 86 11.59 -2.62 -7.55
C ALA A 86 11.71 -2.85 -6.04
N ALA A 87 12.70 -3.62 -5.59
CA ALA A 87 12.96 -3.87 -4.17
C ALA A 87 13.35 -2.58 -3.42
N VAL A 88 14.15 -1.71 -4.03
CA VAL A 88 14.49 -0.40 -3.44
C VAL A 88 13.24 0.48 -3.30
N VAL A 89 12.39 0.53 -4.33
CA VAL A 89 11.12 1.29 -4.28
C VAL A 89 10.17 0.71 -3.23
N ALA A 90 10.01 -0.61 -3.16
CA ALA A 90 9.15 -1.27 -2.16
C ALA A 90 9.66 -1.05 -0.73
N ALA A 91 10.98 -1.11 -0.50
CA ALA A 91 11.57 -0.80 0.80
C ALA A 91 11.33 0.66 1.20
N ALA A 92 11.51 1.59 0.27
CA ALA A 92 11.20 3.01 0.49
C ALA A 92 9.71 3.21 0.78
N HIS A 93 8.83 2.53 0.03
CA HIS A 93 7.39 2.56 0.23
C HIS A 93 7.01 2.08 1.62
N TYR A 94 7.54 0.93 2.06
CA TYR A 94 7.31 0.40 3.40
C TYR A 94 7.73 1.39 4.49
N ALA A 95 8.93 1.97 4.38
CA ALA A 95 9.42 2.96 5.34
C ALA A 95 8.51 4.20 5.40
N ILE A 96 8.13 4.74 4.24
CA ILE A 96 7.24 5.90 4.14
C ILE A 96 5.85 5.58 4.70
N ALA A 97 5.30 4.40 4.40
CA ALA A 97 4.00 3.96 4.91
C ALA A 97 4.01 3.79 6.43
N VAL A 98 5.08 3.24 7.01
CA VAL A 98 5.23 3.13 8.47
C VAL A 98 5.27 4.53 9.10
N VAL A 99 6.10 5.44 8.59
CA VAL A 99 6.18 6.80 9.12
C VAL A 99 4.85 7.54 9.00
N ALA A 100 4.17 7.44 7.85
CA ALA A 100 2.87 8.06 7.63
C ALA A 100 1.79 7.47 8.56
N GLY A 101 1.76 6.15 8.72
CA GLY A 101 0.83 5.48 9.63
C GLY A 101 1.04 5.88 11.09
N LEU A 102 2.31 5.92 11.54
CA LEU A 102 2.65 6.40 12.88
C LEU A 102 2.26 7.87 13.07
N ALA A 103 2.52 8.73 12.08
CA ALA A 103 2.15 10.14 12.14
C ALA A 103 0.63 10.33 12.30
N VAL A 104 -0.17 9.59 11.55
CA VAL A 104 -1.64 9.60 11.68
C VAL A 104 -2.05 9.09 13.06
N LEU A 105 -1.49 7.97 13.52
CA LEU A 105 -1.79 7.40 14.84
C LEU A 105 -1.50 8.41 15.96
N PHE A 106 -0.32 9.03 15.95
CA PHE A 106 0.08 10.04 16.93
C PHE A 106 -0.69 11.34 16.79
N TRP A 107 -1.26 11.65 15.63
CA TRP A 107 -2.09 12.84 15.44
C TRP A 107 -3.50 12.65 16.00
N VAL A 108 -4.11 11.48 15.76
CA VAL A 108 -5.44 11.13 16.29
C VAL A 108 -5.41 10.88 17.80
N GLY A 109 -4.28 10.43 18.34
CA GLY A 109 -4.12 10.15 19.78
C GLY A 109 -3.85 11.37 20.68
N ARG A 110 -3.97 12.60 20.19
CA ARG A 110 -3.82 13.85 20.96
C ARG A 110 -5.19 14.46 21.22
#